data_AF-A0A1W1XYE8-F1
#
_entry.id   AF-A0A1W1XYE8-F1
#
_cell.length_a   1.000
_cell.length_b   1.000
_cell.length_c   1.000
_cell.angle_alpha   90.00
_cell.angle_beta   90.00
_cell.angle_gamma   90.00
#
_symmetry.space_group_name_H-M   'P 1'
#
loop_
_entity.id
_entity.type
_entity.pdbx_description
1 polymer ?
#
loop_
_entity_poly.entity_id
_entity_poly.type
_entity_poly.pdbx_seq_one_letter_code
_entity_poly.pdbx_strand_id
1 'polypeptide(L)'
;LARKGWLAPPGEPPEEILPDGTVRKRLTPWRLDTIFRTNVQSAYGAGRYKQMVENAPQRPWWLYDAVLDARTRPSHAAMDGRVYRFDHPVWDKWYPPNGFNCRCTVRTLSDRDMERRGLRQSVRPPEAAPDEGFAYNPGRARWQPGLNRYAPRSRQILASDLADGSTSGPLPVRSRSDMVDLIRDRIGPMLPHGVRDVRFADARFLMGTDSRGVFIVSTRTRDLTRVGGPAEYRPDRLLESGLRALGRRRLSFDEEYALESFWHECLHNMQQEALDRAAFYAKRFPDSRVLMESVTQWTARRTYHQMLDALGGYRAQAQQEIIQRGYAYKHWVRNLDALIERAGIDPDTFRRVCMEVMESVPRDEYAQALVDRLLERGALAPDKELAFRYGLDCLRSRPDTFDESVLVFFAGV
;
A
#
# COMPACT_ATOMS: atom_id res chain seq x y z
N LEU A 1 -14.27 -9.41 29.89
CA LEU A 1 -13.42 -10.63 30.05
C LEU A 1 -13.76 -11.39 31.32
N ALA A 2 -13.80 -10.72 32.49
CA ALA A 2 -14.22 -11.31 33.77
C ALA A 2 -15.57 -12.04 33.69
N ARG A 3 -16.65 -11.35 33.26
CA ARG A 3 -17.99 -11.95 33.06
C ARG A 3 -18.03 -13.15 32.11
N LYS A 4 -17.02 -13.31 31.25
CA LYS A 4 -16.92 -14.40 30.28
C LYS A 4 -15.98 -15.53 30.77
N GLY A 5 -15.55 -15.49 32.04
CA GLY A 5 -14.68 -16.50 32.66
C GLY A 5 -13.25 -16.54 32.13
N TRP A 6 -12.78 -15.50 31.44
CA TRP A 6 -11.43 -15.50 30.86
C TRP A 6 -10.33 -15.10 31.84
N LEU A 7 -10.67 -14.40 32.93
CA LEU A 7 -9.70 -14.00 33.94
C LEU A 7 -9.54 -15.10 34.98
N ALA A 8 -8.30 -15.34 35.41
CA ALA A 8 -8.05 -16.16 36.59
C ALA A 8 -8.53 -15.41 37.85
N PRO A 9 -9.38 -15.99 38.70
CA PRO A 9 -9.75 -15.42 39.98
C PRO A 9 -8.53 -15.27 40.90
N PRO A 10 -8.56 -14.32 41.86
CA PRO A 10 -7.48 -14.17 42.84
C PRO A 10 -7.24 -15.47 43.60
N GLY A 11 -5.99 -15.93 43.65
CA GLY A 11 -5.59 -17.14 44.38
C GLY A 11 -5.79 -18.47 43.65
N GLU A 12 -6.42 -18.46 42.47
CA GLU A 12 -6.60 -19.69 41.68
C GLU A 12 -5.48 -19.89 40.65
N PRO A 13 -5.17 -21.15 40.28
CA PRO A 13 -4.18 -21.43 39.24
C PRO A 13 -4.61 -20.85 37.89
N PRO A 14 -3.68 -20.32 37.08
CA PRO A 14 -3.97 -19.74 35.77
C PRO A 14 -4.31 -20.80 34.71
N GLU A 15 -4.39 -22.08 35.08
CA GLU A 15 -4.74 -23.19 34.22
C GLU A 15 -5.95 -23.91 34.82
N GLU A 16 -6.93 -24.22 33.99
CA GLU A 16 -8.18 -24.90 34.33
C GLU A 16 -8.30 -26.13 33.43
N ILE A 17 -8.42 -27.32 34.02
CA ILE A 17 -8.69 -28.55 33.26
C ILE A 17 -10.19 -28.62 33.01
N LEU A 18 -10.58 -28.62 31.73
CA LEU A 18 -11.96 -28.72 31.29
C LEU A 18 -12.46 -30.18 31.35
N PRO A 19 -13.80 -30.42 31.38
CA PRO A 19 -14.36 -31.76 31.47
C PRO A 19 -13.94 -32.72 30.33
N ASP A 20 -13.52 -32.19 29.19
CA ASP A 20 -13.01 -32.94 28.05
C ASP A 20 -11.50 -33.26 28.14
N GLY A 21 -10.87 -32.96 29.29
CA GLY A 21 -9.44 -33.16 29.55
C GLY A 21 -8.53 -32.08 28.96
N THR A 22 -9.07 -31.07 28.28
CA THR A 22 -8.26 -29.97 27.72
C THR A 22 -7.90 -28.94 28.79
N VAL A 23 -6.70 -28.35 28.69
CA VAL A 23 -6.24 -27.31 29.63
C VAL A 23 -6.55 -25.93 29.05
N ARG A 24 -7.43 -25.19 29.72
CA ARG A 24 -7.69 -23.78 29.46
C ARG A 24 -6.70 -22.91 30.24
N LYS A 25 -5.88 -22.14 29.53
CA LYS A 25 -5.06 -21.08 30.13
C LYS A 25 -5.89 -19.81 30.32
N ARG A 26 -6.11 -19.42 31.57
CA ARG A 26 -6.81 -18.19 31.96
C ARG A 26 -5.85 -16.99 31.94
N LEU A 27 -6.40 -15.80 31.76
CA LEU A 27 -5.67 -14.54 31.67
C LEU A 27 -5.49 -13.95 33.07
N THR A 28 -4.24 -13.76 33.50
CA THR A 28 -3.91 -13.03 34.71
C THR A 28 -3.57 -11.58 34.37
N PRO A 29 -3.64 -10.63 35.33
CA PRO A 29 -3.27 -9.24 35.09
C PRO A 29 -1.87 -9.07 34.48
N TRP A 30 -0.87 -9.81 34.99
CA TRP A 30 0.50 -9.76 34.46
C TRP A 30 0.62 -10.33 33.04
N ARG A 31 -0.14 -11.40 32.73
CA ARG A 31 -0.16 -12.00 31.39
C ARG A 31 -0.81 -11.05 30.40
N LEU A 32 -1.90 -10.39 30.80
CA LEU A 32 -2.56 -9.36 29.99
C LEU A 32 -1.62 -8.19 29.70
N ASP A 33 -0.92 -7.68 30.71
CA ASP A 33 0.07 -6.60 30.54
C ASP A 33 1.19 -7.03 29.58
N THR A 34 1.72 -8.25 29.74
CA THR A 34 2.75 -8.79 28.83
C THR A 34 2.24 -8.90 27.39
N ILE A 35 1.03 -9.43 27.17
CA ILE A 35 0.41 -9.54 25.84
C ILE A 35 0.23 -8.14 25.23
N PHE A 36 -0.36 -7.21 26.00
CA PHE A 36 -0.61 -5.86 25.56
C PHE A 36 0.70 -5.16 25.16
N ARG A 37 1.70 -5.15 26.05
CA ARG A 37 3.01 -4.54 25.78
C ARG A 37 3.71 -5.13 24.57
N THR A 38 3.70 -6.46 24.43
CA THR A 38 4.34 -7.15 23.31
C THR A 38 3.70 -6.74 21.98
N ASN A 39 2.36 -6.73 21.92
CA ASN A 39 1.65 -6.35 20.69
C ASN A 39 1.84 -4.88 20.35
N VAL A 40 1.76 -3.99 21.34
CA VAL A 40 1.98 -2.56 21.16
C VAL A 40 3.42 -2.29 20.69
N GLN A 41 4.41 -2.94 21.30
CA GLN A 41 5.80 -2.77 20.91
C GLN A 41 6.07 -3.27 19.49
N SER A 42 5.53 -4.43 19.11
CA SER A 42 5.63 -4.94 17.73
C SER A 42 4.99 -3.98 16.72
N ALA A 43 3.82 -3.42 17.02
CA ALA A 43 3.16 -2.45 16.15
C ALA A 43 3.97 -1.15 15.98
N TYR A 44 4.49 -0.59 17.09
CA TYR A 44 5.40 0.56 17.03
C TYR A 44 6.71 0.24 16.29
N GLY A 45 7.24 -0.98 16.47
CA GLY A 45 8.41 -1.48 15.75
C GLY A 45 8.17 -1.50 14.24
N ALA A 46 7.01 -2.01 13.81
CA ALA A 46 6.62 -2.08 12.41
C ALA A 46 6.47 -0.69 11.77
N GLY A 47 5.79 0.24 12.45
CA GLY A 47 5.67 1.62 11.97
C GLY A 47 7.02 2.33 11.87
N ARG A 48 7.87 2.19 12.90
CA ARG A 48 9.23 2.74 12.89
C ARG A 48 10.08 2.13 11.77
N TYR A 49 9.96 0.83 11.52
CA TYR A 49 10.67 0.16 10.44
C TYR A 49 10.32 0.79 9.09
N LYS A 50 9.03 1.00 8.81
CA LYS A 50 8.57 1.65 7.57
C LYS A 50 9.19 3.04 7.39
N GLN A 51 9.13 3.88 8.41
CA GLN A 51 9.75 5.21 8.40
C GLN A 51 11.28 5.16 8.17
N MET A 52 11.96 4.19 8.78
CA MET A 52 13.40 4.03 8.62
C MET A 52 13.79 3.55 7.22
N VAL A 53 13.00 2.66 6.61
CA VAL A 53 13.20 2.20 5.23
C VAL A 53 12.96 3.33 4.24
N GLU A 54 11.89 4.12 4.41
CA GLU A 54 11.63 5.30 3.58
C GLU A 54 12.80 6.30 3.61
N ASN A 55 13.45 6.43 4.77
CA ASN A 55 14.62 7.31 4.96
C ASN A 55 15.98 6.63 4.72
N ALA A 56 16.00 5.36 4.29
CA ALA A 56 17.24 4.61 4.07
C ALA A 56 18.21 5.27 3.06
N PRO A 57 17.77 5.96 1.99
CA PRO A 57 18.69 6.65 1.08
C PRO A 57 19.57 7.71 1.76
N GLN A 58 19.05 8.38 2.79
CA GLN A 58 19.80 9.41 3.52
C GLN A 58 20.48 8.86 4.79
N ARG A 59 19.96 7.77 5.34
CA ARG A 59 20.43 7.17 6.61
C ARG A 59 20.54 5.65 6.48
N PRO A 60 21.45 5.14 5.63
CA PRO A 60 21.51 3.74 5.25
C PRO A 60 22.06 2.81 6.35
N TRP A 61 22.66 3.36 7.40
CA TRP A 61 23.31 2.58 8.47
C TRP A 61 22.40 2.48 9.68
N TRP A 62 22.18 1.27 10.17
CA TRP A 62 21.31 1.00 11.31
C TRP A 62 22.13 0.44 12.47
N LEU A 63 22.02 1.08 13.62
CA LEU A 63 22.69 0.72 14.87
C LEU A 63 21.69 0.07 15.81
N TYR A 64 22.01 -1.13 16.30
CA TYR A 64 21.27 -1.76 17.38
C TYR A 64 21.61 -1.10 18.73
N ASP A 65 20.59 -0.66 19.46
CA ASP A 65 20.72 0.08 20.73
C ASP A 65 19.95 -0.64 21.84
N ALA A 66 20.68 -1.37 22.69
CA ALA A 66 20.16 -2.01 23.88
C ALA A 66 20.21 -1.06 25.08
N VAL A 67 19.26 -1.18 26.00
CA VAL A 67 19.21 -0.29 27.18
C VAL A 67 20.37 -0.52 28.15
N LEU A 68 20.98 -1.72 28.12
CA LEU A 68 22.12 -2.13 28.97
C LEU A 68 21.92 -1.92 30.49
N ASP A 69 20.68 -1.96 30.98
CA ASP A 69 20.41 -2.03 32.42
C ASP A 69 20.47 -3.47 32.95
N ALA A 70 20.31 -3.63 34.27
CA ALA A 70 20.33 -4.93 34.96
C ALA A 70 19.28 -5.95 34.47
N ARG A 71 18.30 -5.54 33.65
CA ARG A 71 17.27 -6.41 33.07
C ARG A 71 17.54 -6.75 31.60
N THR A 72 18.63 -6.26 31.04
CA THR A 72 19.01 -6.54 29.66
C THR A 72 19.53 -7.98 29.57
N ARG A 73 18.93 -8.79 28.70
CA ARG A 73 19.34 -10.18 28.51
C ARG A 73 20.75 -10.22 27.90
N PRO A 74 21.61 -11.21 28.26
CA PRO A 74 22.94 -11.33 27.68
C PRO A 74 22.94 -11.40 26.14
N SER A 75 21.94 -12.05 25.55
CA SER A 75 21.77 -12.11 24.09
C SER A 75 21.56 -10.74 23.45
N HIS A 76 20.82 -9.84 24.12
CA HIS A 76 20.55 -8.49 23.63
C HIS A 76 21.76 -7.59 23.83
N ALA A 77 22.45 -7.72 24.97
CA ALA A 77 23.70 -7.02 25.23
C ALA A 77 24.81 -7.39 24.22
N ALA A 78 24.86 -8.66 23.79
CA ALA A 78 25.83 -9.11 22.78
C ALA A 78 25.60 -8.50 21.38
N MET A 79 24.37 -8.04 21.10
CA MET A 79 23.99 -7.35 19.86
C MET A 79 24.17 -5.83 19.94
N ASP A 80 24.30 -5.27 21.15
CA ASP A 80 24.46 -3.83 21.37
C ASP A 80 25.67 -3.26 20.61
N GLY A 81 25.52 -2.03 20.11
CA GLY A 81 26.59 -1.33 19.41
C GLY A 81 26.82 -1.79 17.97
N ARG A 82 26.17 -2.89 17.52
CA ARG A 82 26.40 -3.41 16.17
C ARG A 82 25.68 -2.59 15.11
N VAL A 83 26.41 -2.31 14.04
CA VAL A 83 25.94 -1.52 12.91
C VAL A 83 25.90 -2.37 11.65
N TYR A 84 24.77 -2.35 10.96
CA TYR A 84 24.64 -2.97 9.65
C TYR A 84 23.91 -2.03 8.71
N ARG A 85 24.12 -2.19 7.40
CA ARG A 85 23.30 -1.48 6.41
C ARG A 85 21.83 -1.90 6.54
N PHE A 86 20.90 -1.02 6.19
CA PHE A 86 19.45 -1.20 6.38
C PHE A 86 18.88 -2.46 5.71
N ASP A 87 19.49 -2.90 4.62
CA ASP A 87 19.10 -4.07 3.81
C ASP A 87 19.85 -5.35 4.20
N HIS A 88 20.72 -5.30 5.21
CA HIS A 88 21.47 -6.47 5.66
C HIS A 88 20.53 -7.52 6.28
N PRO A 89 20.69 -8.82 5.96
CA PRO A 89 19.75 -9.89 6.37
C PRO A 89 19.68 -10.11 7.89
N VAL A 90 20.60 -9.53 8.66
CA VAL A 90 20.51 -9.55 10.13
C VAL A 90 19.19 -8.96 10.63
N TRP A 91 18.66 -7.94 9.93
CA TRP A 91 17.42 -7.27 10.32
C TRP A 91 16.19 -8.13 10.12
N ASP A 92 16.28 -9.24 9.38
CA ASP A 92 15.19 -10.20 9.27
C ASP A 92 14.96 -10.97 10.58
N LYS A 93 15.98 -11.00 11.47
CA LYS A 93 15.92 -11.74 12.74
C LYS A 93 16.08 -10.86 13.98
N TRP A 94 16.88 -9.79 13.90
CA TRP A 94 17.29 -9.00 15.06
C TRP A 94 16.59 -7.66 15.21
N TYR A 95 15.61 -7.35 14.35
CA TYR A 95 14.86 -6.09 14.47
C TYR A 95 13.87 -6.17 15.66
N PRO A 96 14.00 -5.32 16.68
CA PRO A 96 13.20 -5.42 17.91
C PRO A 96 11.68 -5.40 17.68
N PRO A 97 10.89 -6.09 18.55
CA PRO A 97 11.32 -6.70 19.81
C PRO A 97 11.96 -8.09 19.64
N ASN A 98 13.02 -8.36 20.41
CA ASN A 98 13.77 -9.63 20.37
C ASN A 98 13.47 -10.54 21.58
N GLY A 99 12.32 -10.31 22.22
CA GLY A 99 11.89 -11.02 23.43
C GLY A 99 10.74 -10.34 24.14
N PHE A 100 10.08 -11.06 25.06
CA PHE A 100 9.08 -10.44 25.94
C PHE A 100 9.71 -9.35 26.79
N ASN A 101 9.04 -8.20 26.90
CA ASN A 101 9.53 -7.00 27.60
C ASN A 101 10.89 -6.48 27.09
N CYS A 102 11.22 -6.74 25.81
CA CYS A 102 12.36 -6.13 25.14
C CYS A 102 12.25 -4.60 25.24
N ARG A 103 13.37 -3.89 25.35
CA ARG A 103 13.41 -2.41 25.28
C ARG A 103 14.45 -1.88 24.30
N CYS A 104 15.09 -2.78 23.56
CA CYS A 104 16.05 -2.42 22.54
C CYS A 104 15.36 -1.71 21.37
N THR A 105 16.12 -0.86 20.70
CA THR A 105 15.68 -0.08 19.55
C THR A 105 16.71 -0.16 18.44
N VAL A 106 16.39 0.42 17.28
CA VAL A 106 17.32 0.60 16.17
C VAL A 106 17.37 2.08 15.82
N ARG A 107 18.58 2.61 15.65
CA ARG A 107 18.83 4.00 15.28
C ARG A 107 19.39 4.06 13.87
N THR A 108 18.86 4.94 13.04
CA THR A 108 19.42 5.20 11.71
C THR A 108 20.57 6.19 11.80
N LEU A 109 21.58 6.04 10.96
CA LEU A 109 22.82 6.82 10.90
C LEU A 109 23.11 7.13 9.42
N SER A 110 23.60 8.34 9.15
CA SER A 110 24.20 8.69 7.85
C SER A 110 25.69 8.35 7.82
N ASP A 111 26.33 8.44 6.65
CA ASP A 111 27.79 8.27 6.52
C ASP A 111 28.55 9.25 7.42
N ARG A 112 28.10 10.51 7.48
CA ARG A 112 28.65 11.53 8.39
C ARG A 112 28.52 11.12 9.87
N ASP A 113 27.41 10.46 10.24
CA ASP A 113 27.25 9.97 11.61
C ASP A 113 28.21 8.81 11.92
N MET A 114 28.46 7.93 10.93
CA MET A 114 29.42 6.84 11.04
C MET A 114 30.83 7.38 11.25
N GLU A 115 31.27 8.32 10.41
CA GLU A 115 32.58 8.97 10.50
C GLU A 115 32.76 9.71 11.83
N ARG A 116 31.81 10.58 12.19
CA ARG A 116 31.89 11.39 13.42
C ARG A 116 31.96 10.54 14.69
N ARG A 117 31.35 9.34 14.66
CA ARG A 117 31.33 8.42 15.81
C ARG A 117 32.40 7.32 15.72
N GLY A 118 33.22 7.31 14.66
CA GLY A 118 34.21 6.25 14.43
C GLY A 118 33.60 4.86 14.26
N LEU A 119 32.34 4.76 13.84
CA LEU A 119 31.63 3.50 13.67
C LEU A 119 31.95 2.87 12.31
N ARG A 120 31.92 1.54 12.26
CA ARG A 120 32.07 0.77 11.02
C ARG A 120 31.01 -0.33 10.96
N GLN A 121 30.68 -0.77 9.75
CA GLN A 121 29.81 -1.91 9.56
C GLN A 121 30.38 -3.15 10.28
N SER A 122 29.52 -3.83 11.04
CA SER A 122 29.84 -5.08 11.70
C SER A 122 29.90 -6.23 10.69
N VAL A 123 30.89 -7.11 10.83
CA VAL A 123 31.15 -8.21 9.89
C VAL A 123 30.13 -9.35 10.03
N ARG A 124 29.79 -9.72 11.26
CA ARG A 124 28.85 -10.83 11.56
C ARG A 124 28.00 -10.55 12.78
N PRO A 125 26.77 -11.10 12.88
CA PRO A 125 25.94 -11.04 14.09
C PRO A 125 26.56 -11.80 15.27
N PRO A 126 26.07 -11.60 16.51
CA PRO A 126 26.54 -12.38 17.66
C PRO A 126 26.15 -13.85 17.46
N GLU A 127 26.85 -14.75 18.14
CA GLU A 127 26.42 -16.16 18.22
C GLU A 127 25.13 -16.32 19.00
N ALA A 128 24.81 -15.36 19.89
CA ALA A 128 23.52 -15.28 20.53
C ALA A 128 22.38 -15.20 19.50
N ALA A 129 21.18 -15.56 19.93
CA ALA A 129 19.95 -15.42 19.15
C ALA A 129 18.92 -14.57 19.91
N PRO A 130 17.95 -13.98 19.20
CA PRO A 130 16.72 -13.48 19.83
C PRO A 130 16.03 -14.59 20.62
N ASP A 131 15.19 -14.20 21.59
CA ASP A 131 14.43 -15.17 22.38
C ASP A 131 13.53 -16.04 21.48
N GLU A 132 13.17 -17.24 21.93
CA GLU A 132 12.32 -18.16 21.17
C GLU A 132 11.02 -17.48 20.73
N GLY A 133 10.72 -17.54 19.43
CA GLY A 133 9.54 -16.90 18.83
C GLY A 133 9.71 -15.42 18.48
N PHE A 134 10.87 -14.81 18.73
CA PHE A 134 11.17 -13.40 18.43
C PHE A 134 12.25 -13.21 17.35
N ALA A 135 12.74 -14.29 16.73
CA ALA A 135 13.70 -14.22 15.64
C ALA A 135 13.01 -13.85 14.30
N TYR A 136 12.39 -12.68 14.24
CA TYR A 136 11.72 -12.15 13.06
C TYR A 136 11.72 -10.63 13.06
N ASN A 137 11.44 -10.00 11.91
CA ASN A 137 11.28 -8.56 11.79
C ASN A 137 9.80 -8.17 11.84
N PRO A 138 9.28 -7.49 12.88
CA PRO A 138 7.88 -7.07 12.94
C PRO A 138 7.45 -6.09 11.83
N GLY A 139 8.38 -5.33 11.24
CA GLY A 139 8.09 -4.45 10.10
C GLY A 139 8.03 -5.15 8.75
N ARG A 140 8.49 -6.41 8.66
CA ARG A 140 8.38 -7.25 7.46
C ARG A 140 7.40 -8.41 7.64
N ALA A 141 7.34 -8.95 8.85
CA ALA A 141 6.59 -10.15 9.16
C ALA A 141 5.10 -9.85 9.21
N ARG A 142 4.34 -10.57 8.40
CA ARG A 142 2.92 -10.78 8.64
C ARG A 142 2.79 -11.81 9.75
N TRP A 143 1.86 -11.60 10.66
CA TRP A 143 1.55 -12.59 11.70
C TRP A 143 1.20 -13.93 11.03
N GLN A 144 1.99 -14.97 11.32
CA GLN A 144 1.81 -16.31 10.78
C GLN A 144 1.68 -17.30 11.94
N PRO A 145 0.46 -17.68 12.32
CA PRO A 145 0.25 -18.62 13.41
C PRO A 145 0.70 -20.03 13.01
N GLY A 146 1.31 -20.75 13.94
CA GLY A 146 1.46 -22.20 13.82
C GLY A 146 0.08 -22.87 13.85
N LEU A 147 -0.51 -23.12 12.68
CA LEU A 147 -1.88 -23.60 12.52
C LEU A 147 -2.18 -24.92 13.24
N ASN A 148 -1.15 -25.75 13.45
CA ASN A 148 -1.24 -26.98 14.23
C ASN A 148 -1.55 -26.75 15.72
N ARG A 149 -1.29 -25.54 16.25
CA ARG A 149 -1.56 -25.16 17.66
C ARG A 149 -3.03 -24.83 17.94
N TYR A 150 -3.86 -24.77 16.89
CA TYR A 150 -5.26 -24.39 16.99
C TYR A 150 -6.19 -25.59 16.78
N ALA A 151 -7.33 -25.57 17.47
CA ALA A 151 -8.42 -26.53 17.27
C ALA A 151 -8.87 -26.54 15.80
N PRO A 152 -9.40 -27.67 15.27
CA PRO A 152 -9.69 -27.83 13.84
C PRO A 152 -10.53 -26.70 13.23
N ARG A 153 -11.57 -26.25 13.94
CA ARG A 153 -12.43 -25.14 13.49
C ARG A 153 -11.67 -23.81 13.41
N SER A 154 -10.89 -23.47 14.43
CA SER A 154 -10.07 -22.26 14.46
C SER A 154 -8.98 -22.29 13.39
N ARG A 155 -8.38 -23.47 13.16
CA ARG A 155 -7.41 -23.70 12.10
C ARG A 155 -8.00 -23.41 10.73
N GLN A 156 -9.23 -23.88 10.46
CA GLN A 156 -9.89 -23.67 9.17
C GLN A 156 -10.14 -22.18 8.89
N ILE A 157 -10.61 -21.44 9.90
CA ILE A 157 -10.83 -19.98 9.81
C ILE A 157 -9.50 -19.24 9.62
N LEU A 158 -8.49 -19.57 10.43
CA LEU A 158 -7.17 -18.93 10.32
C LEU A 158 -6.48 -19.27 8.99
N ALA A 159 -6.66 -20.49 8.47
CA ALA A 159 -6.10 -20.89 7.19
C ALA A 159 -6.73 -20.12 6.03
N SER A 160 -8.04 -19.85 6.04
CA SER A 160 -8.67 -18.99 5.03
C SER A 160 -8.15 -17.55 5.13
N ASP A 161 -8.09 -16.98 6.33
CA ASP A 161 -7.62 -15.60 6.53
C ASP A 161 -6.16 -15.42 6.05
N LEU A 162 -5.30 -16.41 6.31
CA LEU A 162 -3.90 -16.43 5.86
C LEU A 162 -3.73 -16.68 4.37
N ALA A 163 -4.55 -17.56 3.77
CA ALA A 163 -4.52 -17.86 2.34
C ALA A 163 -4.90 -16.63 1.50
N ASP A 164 -5.84 -15.83 2.01
CA ASP A 164 -6.30 -14.60 1.38
C ASP A 164 -5.33 -13.43 1.62
N GLY A 165 -4.34 -13.63 2.51
CA GLY A 165 -3.27 -12.70 2.82
C GLY A 165 -3.73 -11.43 3.57
N SER A 166 -4.97 -11.44 4.08
CA SER A 166 -5.60 -10.36 4.83
C SER A 166 -5.26 -10.46 6.32
N THR A 167 -4.95 -9.34 6.96
CA THR A 167 -4.83 -9.28 8.43
C THR A 167 -6.17 -8.99 9.12
N SER A 168 -7.22 -8.70 8.34
CA SER A 168 -8.55 -8.33 8.83
C SER A 168 -9.62 -9.29 8.34
N GLY A 169 -10.58 -9.58 9.21
CA GLY A 169 -11.78 -10.34 8.86
C GLY A 169 -12.68 -9.59 7.86
N PRO A 170 -13.88 -10.11 7.56
CA PRO A 170 -14.79 -9.52 6.59
C PRO A 170 -15.18 -8.06 6.88
N LEU A 171 -15.27 -7.23 5.84
CA LEU A 171 -15.75 -5.84 5.99
C LEU A 171 -17.22 -5.79 6.47
N PRO A 172 -17.60 -4.83 7.34
CA PRO A 172 -18.94 -4.72 7.89
C PRO A 172 -19.93 -4.00 6.95
N VAL A 173 -19.88 -4.26 5.63
CA VAL A 173 -20.75 -3.59 4.63
C VAL A 173 -22.07 -4.37 4.48
N ARG A 174 -23.17 -3.89 5.05
CA ARG A 174 -24.51 -4.48 4.89
C ARG A 174 -25.41 -3.60 4.04
N SER A 175 -25.23 -2.29 4.09
CA SER A 175 -25.97 -1.30 3.30
C SER A 175 -25.04 -0.37 2.50
N ARG A 176 -25.61 0.45 1.61
CA ARG A 176 -24.87 1.54 0.96
C ARG A 176 -24.41 2.61 1.96
N SER A 177 -25.16 2.83 3.04
CA SER A 177 -24.73 3.73 4.11
C SER A 177 -23.44 3.21 4.75
N ASP A 178 -23.42 1.93 5.12
CA ASP A 178 -22.22 1.29 5.71
C ASP A 178 -21.03 1.37 4.76
N MET A 179 -21.26 1.27 3.45
CA MET A 179 -20.23 1.42 2.44
C MET A 179 -19.69 2.86 2.38
N VAL A 180 -20.57 3.86 2.39
CA VAL A 180 -20.19 5.29 2.41
C VAL A 180 -19.40 5.61 3.69
N ASP A 181 -19.86 5.13 4.84
CA ASP A 181 -19.21 5.33 6.14
C ASP A 181 -17.84 4.65 6.16
N LEU A 182 -17.74 3.42 5.66
CA LEU A 182 -16.47 2.70 5.54
C LEU A 182 -15.46 3.45 4.65
N ILE A 183 -15.90 3.89 3.46
CA ILE A 183 -15.05 4.64 2.52
C ILE A 183 -14.60 5.95 3.19
N ARG A 184 -15.52 6.66 3.84
CA ARG A 184 -15.21 7.89 4.59
C ARG A 184 -14.17 7.68 5.66
N ASP A 185 -14.33 6.64 6.48
CA ASP A 185 -13.50 6.42 7.65
C ASP A 185 -12.14 5.79 7.33
N ARG A 186 -12.05 4.99 6.26
CA ARG A 186 -10.84 4.24 5.92
C ARG A 186 -10.06 4.85 4.76
N ILE A 187 -10.76 5.37 3.75
CA ILE A 187 -10.12 5.96 2.57
C ILE A 187 -10.01 7.48 2.73
N GLY A 188 -10.99 8.14 3.35
CA GLY A 188 -10.97 9.59 3.60
C GLY A 188 -9.66 10.12 4.18
N PRO A 189 -9.07 9.51 5.22
CA PRO A 189 -7.79 9.97 5.78
C PRO A 189 -6.60 9.94 4.80
N MET A 190 -6.70 9.20 3.69
CA MET A 190 -5.66 9.15 2.65
C MET A 190 -5.76 10.31 1.66
N LEU A 191 -6.89 11.01 1.61
CA LEU A 191 -7.19 12.00 0.58
C LEU A 191 -7.14 13.42 1.15
N PRO A 192 -6.51 14.40 0.46
CA PRO A 192 -6.40 15.78 0.95
C PRO A 192 -7.73 16.44 1.30
N HIS A 193 -8.78 16.13 0.55
CA HIS A 193 -10.13 16.67 0.76
C HIS A 193 -11.07 15.69 1.46
N GLY A 194 -10.55 14.55 1.91
CA GLY A 194 -11.31 13.46 2.49
C GLY A 194 -12.42 12.93 1.57
N VAL A 195 -13.37 12.21 2.16
CA VAL A 195 -14.60 11.79 1.49
C VAL A 195 -15.78 12.43 2.22
N ARG A 196 -16.32 13.51 1.65
CA ARG A 196 -17.52 14.18 2.15
C ARG A 196 -18.78 13.41 1.83
N ASP A 197 -18.85 12.80 0.65
CA ASP A 197 -20.04 12.09 0.17
C ASP A 197 -19.71 11.09 -0.96
N VAL A 198 -20.47 9.99 -1.02
CA VAL A 198 -20.43 9.03 -2.13
C VAL A 198 -21.86 8.80 -2.62
N ARG A 199 -22.16 9.34 -3.81
CA ARG A 199 -23.51 9.37 -4.39
C ARG A 199 -23.69 8.27 -5.41
N PHE A 200 -24.88 7.70 -5.44
CA PHE A 200 -25.28 6.73 -6.46
C PHE A 200 -26.29 7.39 -7.38
N ALA A 201 -25.91 7.62 -8.63
CA ALA A 201 -26.73 8.37 -9.56
C ALA A 201 -26.63 7.81 -10.98
N ASP A 202 -27.64 8.12 -11.78
CA ASP A 202 -27.65 7.76 -13.20
C ASP A 202 -26.68 8.68 -13.98
N ALA A 203 -25.44 8.22 -14.17
CA ALA A 203 -24.36 9.02 -14.77
C ALA A 203 -23.85 8.42 -16.09
N ARG A 204 -23.18 9.26 -16.90
CA ARG A 204 -22.58 8.91 -18.23
C ARG A 204 -21.13 8.39 -18.18
N PHE A 205 -20.52 8.38 -17.00
CA PHE A 205 -19.23 7.75 -16.69
C PHE A 205 -19.42 6.50 -15.80
N LEU A 206 -18.35 5.74 -15.50
CA LEU A 206 -18.41 4.63 -14.55
C LEU A 206 -18.47 5.16 -13.12
N MET A 207 -17.49 6.00 -12.78
CA MET A 207 -17.39 6.74 -11.54
C MET A 207 -16.87 8.15 -11.86
N GLY A 208 -16.95 9.06 -10.89
CA GLY A 208 -16.53 10.45 -11.04
C GLY A 208 -16.30 11.10 -9.69
N THR A 209 -15.45 12.13 -9.63
CA THR A 209 -15.28 12.98 -8.45
C THR A 209 -15.36 14.47 -8.79
N ASP A 210 -15.80 15.28 -7.83
CA ASP A 210 -15.67 16.74 -7.90
C ASP A 210 -14.26 17.24 -7.50
N SER A 211 -13.34 16.32 -7.21
CA SER A 211 -11.99 16.60 -6.69
C SER A 211 -11.99 17.32 -5.33
N ARG A 212 -13.13 17.38 -4.65
CA ARG A 212 -13.29 18.04 -3.33
C ARG A 212 -13.97 17.11 -2.33
N GLY A 213 -13.90 15.80 -2.53
CA GLY A 213 -14.40 14.79 -1.61
C GLY A 213 -15.83 14.33 -1.89
N VAL A 214 -16.46 14.74 -3.00
CA VAL A 214 -17.71 14.12 -3.46
C VAL A 214 -17.40 13.16 -4.60
N PHE A 215 -17.87 11.93 -4.45
CA PHE A 215 -17.75 10.86 -5.44
C PHE A 215 -19.12 10.50 -5.97
N ILE A 216 -19.19 10.12 -7.24
CA ILE A 216 -20.41 9.68 -7.92
C ILE A 216 -20.12 8.31 -8.51
N VAL A 217 -20.86 7.30 -8.06
CA VAL A 217 -20.82 5.94 -8.61
C VAL A 217 -22.05 5.75 -9.49
N SER A 218 -21.85 5.38 -10.75
CA SER A 218 -22.95 5.28 -11.70
C SER A 218 -23.83 4.06 -11.42
N THR A 219 -25.15 4.26 -11.42
CA THR A 219 -26.16 3.19 -11.35
C THR A 219 -26.57 2.66 -12.73
N ARG A 220 -25.99 3.24 -13.81
CA ARG A 220 -26.30 2.88 -15.19
C ARG A 220 -25.54 1.62 -15.61
N THR A 221 -26.24 0.65 -16.21
CA THR A 221 -25.59 -0.48 -16.89
C THR A 221 -24.78 0.01 -18.08
N ARG A 222 -23.58 -0.53 -18.26
CA ARG A 222 -22.71 -0.29 -19.41
C ARG A 222 -22.42 -1.56 -20.15
N ASP A 223 -22.51 -1.46 -21.46
CA ASP A 223 -21.90 -2.41 -22.36
C ASP A 223 -20.43 -2.02 -22.55
N LEU A 224 -19.52 -2.86 -22.06
CA LEU A 224 -18.07 -2.70 -22.19
C LEU A 224 -17.46 -3.66 -23.21
N THR A 225 -18.27 -4.36 -24.02
CA THR A 225 -17.79 -5.35 -25.00
C THR A 225 -16.75 -4.79 -25.97
N ARG A 226 -16.92 -3.53 -26.39
CA ARG A 226 -15.99 -2.82 -27.28
C ARG A 226 -14.59 -2.64 -26.71
N VAL A 227 -14.45 -2.65 -25.38
CA VAL A 227 -13.16 -2.53 -24.68
C VAL A 227 -12.72 -3.85 -24.03
N GLY A 228 -13.37 -4.97 -24.40
CA GLY A 228 -13.08 -6.30 -23.90
C GLY A 228 -13.69 -6.62 -22.53
N GLY A 229 -14.68 -5.85 -22.09
CA GLY A 229 -15.45 -6.09 -20.87
C GLY A 229 -16.80 -6.75 -21.10
N PRO A 230 -17.62 -6.91 -20.04
CA PRO A 230 -18.91 -7.57 -20.14
C PRO A 230 -19.97 -6.69 -20.82
N ALA A 231 -21.00 -7.33 -21.38
CA ALA A 231 -22.17 -6.64 -21.95
C ALA A 231 -23.01 -5.93 -20.88
N GLU A 232 -22.95 -6.40 -19.64
CA GLU A 232 -23.62 -5.78 -18.49
C GLU A 232 -22.64 -5.49 -17.36
N TYR A 233 -22.03 -4.31 -17.41
CA TYR A 233 -21.20 -3.78 -16.32
C TYR A 233 -22.01 -2.78 -15.49
N ARG A 234 -22.24 -3.05 -14.20
CA ARG A 234 -22.92 -2.13 -13.26
C ARG A 234 -21.96 -1.65 -12.17
N PRO A 235 -21.38 -0.43 -12.28
CA PRO A 235 -20.32 0.04 -11.38
C PRO A 235 -20.73 0.03 -9.91
N ASP A 236 -21.93 0.51 -9.60
CA ASP A 236 -22.47 0.55 -8.24
C ASP A 236 -22.61 -0.84 -7.62
N ARG A 237 -23.13 -1.81 -8.38
CA ARG A 237 -23.34 -3.18 -7.90
C ARG A 237 -22.03 -3.93 -7.72
N LEU A 238 -21.08 -3.76 -8.63
CA LEU A 238 -19.76 -4.39 -8.56
C LEU A 238 -18.91 -3.81 -7.43
N LEU A 239 -18.95 -2.50 -7.21
CA LEU A 239 -18.29 -1.88 -6.06
C LEU A 239 -18.89 -2.39 -4.74
N GLU A 240 -20.22 -2.42 -4.65
CA GLU A 240 -20.96 -2.91 -3.48
C GLU A 240 -20.67 -4.40 -3.19
N SER A 241 -20.68 -5.25 -4.22
CA SER A 241 -20.41 -6.68 -4.05
C SER A 241 -18.93 -6.96 -3.77
N GLY A 242 -18.01 -6.22 -4.40
CA GLY A 242 -16.57 -6.31 -4.15
C GLY A 242 -16.22 -5.98 -2.70
N LEU A 243 -16.70 -4.84 -2.17
CA LEU A 243 -16.47 -4.47 -0.77
C LEU A 243 -17.12 -5.46 0.21
N ARG A 244 -18.27 -6.05 -0.13
CA ARG A 244 -18.87 -7.13 0.67
C ARG A 244 -18.08 -8.43 0.61
N ALA A 245 -17.41 -8.73 -0.49
CA ALA A 245 -16.69 -9.97 -0.67
C ALA A 245 -15.30 -9.99 -0.02
N LEU A 246 -14.68 -8.82 0.20
CA LEU A 246 -13.39 -8.70 0.87
C LEU A 246 -13.38 -9.38 2.26
N GLY A 247 -12.42 -10.29 2.45
CA GLY A 247 -12.29 -11.14 3.65
C GLY A 247 -13.31 -12.27 3.77
N ARG A 248 -14.15 -12.49 2.74
CA ARG A 248 -15.12 -13.60 2.69
C ARG A 248 -14.84 -14.58 1.56
N ARG A 249 -14.45 -14.07 0.39
CA ARG A 249 -14.13 -14.87 -0.79
C ARG A 249 -13.21 -14.09 -1.73
N ARG A 250 -12.64 -14.81 -2.71
CA ARG A 250 -11.96 -14.21 -3.86
C ARG A 250 -12.92 -13.30 -4.64
N LEU A 251 -12.42 -12.13 -5.07
CA LEU A 251 -13.16 -11.22 -5.93
C LEU A 251 -13.19 -11.74 -7.37
N SER A 252 -14.25 -11.43 -8.10
CA SER A 252 -14.21 -11.55 -9.56
C SER A 252 -13.33 -10.43 -10.15
N PHE A 253 -12.91 -10.60 -11.41
CA PHE A 253 -12.18 -9.55 -12.13
C PHE A 253 -12.96 -8.23 -12.15
N ASP A 254 -14.27 -8.28 -12.45
CA ASP A 254 -15.13 -7.09 -12.54
C ASP A 254 -15.32 -6.39 -11.18
N GLU A 255 -15.40 -7.15 -10.09
CA GLU A 255 -15.47 -6.60 -8.73
C GLU A 255 -14.19 -5.86 -8.36
N GLU A 256 -13.03 -6.45 -8.65
CA GLU A 256 -11.76 -5.82 -8.35
C GLU A 256 -11.44 -4.66 -9.29
N TYR A 257 -11.86 -4.75 -10.56
CA TYR A 257 -11.77 -3.65 -11.51
C TYR A 257 -12.68 -2.47 -11.11
N ALA A 258 -13.84 -2.72 -10.50
CA ALA A 258 -14.66 -1.66 -9.92
C ALA A 258 -13.99 -0.97 -8.73
N LEU A 259 -13.26 -1.70 -7.89
CA LEU A 259 -12.44 -1.13 -6.83
C LEU A 259 -11.30 -0.27 -7.39
N GLU A 260 -10.63 -0.73 -8.44
CA GLU A 260 -9.60 0.07 -9.14
C GLU A 260 -10.19 1.34 -9.78
N SER A 261 -11.35 1.23 -10.41
CA SER A 261 -12.07 2.38 -11.00
C SER A 261 -12.47 3.39 -9.92
N PHE A 262 -12.82 2.95 -8.72
CA PHE A 262 -13.07 3.88 -7.60
C PHE A 262 -11.78 4.54 -7.11
N TRP A 263 -10.68 3.79 -7.08
CA TRP A 263 -9.37 4.34 -6.72
C TRP A 263 -8.87 5.38 -7.73
N HIS A 264 -9.16 5.23 -9.01
CA HIS A 264 -8.91 6.26 -10.02
C HIS A 264 -9.55 7.61 -9.64
N GLU A 265 -10.80 7.60 -9.19
CA GLU A 265 -11.46 8.83 -8.70
C GLU A 265 -10.81 9.35 -7.41
N CYS A 266 -10.33 8.46 -6.54
CA CYS A 266 -9.57 8.87 -5.36
C CYS A 266 -8.26 9.57 -5.75
N LEU A 267 -7.58 9.10 -6.80
CA LEU A 267 -6.40 9.78 -7.33
C LEU A 267 -6.75 11.19 -7.84
N HIS A 268 -7.85 11.37 -8.57
CA HIS A 268 -8.32 12.71 -8.95
C HIS A 268 -8.57 13.62 -7.75
N ASN A 269 -9.00 13.08 -6.62
CA ASN A 269 -9.18 13.84 -5.39
C ASN A 269 -7.87 14.30 -4.75
N MET A 270 -6.75 13.65 -5.06
CA MET A 270 -5.42 14.07 -4.63
C MET A 270 -4.81 15.16 -5.51
N GLN A 271 -5.42 15.43 -6.68
CA GLN A 271 -4.82 16.33 -7.68
C GLN A 271 -5.05 17.80 -7.38
N GLN A 272 -4.04 18.63 -7.65
CA GLN A 272 -4.21 20.07 -7.68
C GLN A 272 -5.12 20.49 -8.84
N GLU A 273 -6.00 21.47 -8.59
CA GLU A 273 -6.85 22.03 -9.64
C GLU A 273 -6.00 22.77 -10.69
N ALA A 274 -6.46 22.79 -11.95
CA ALA A 274 -5.82 23.56 -13.01
C ALA A 274 -5.85 25.07 -12.68
N LEU A 275 -4.83 25.81 -13.14
CA LEU A 275 -4.72 27.26 -12.90
C LEU A 275 -5.96 28.03 -13.39
N ASP A 276 -6.50 27.66 -14.55
CA ASP A 276 -7.78 28.14 -15.07
C ASP A 276 -8.77 26.99 -15.27
N ARG A 277 -9.61 26.79 -14.24
CA ARG A 277 -10.65 25.77 -14.23
C ARG A 277 -11.68 25.97 -15.36
N ALA A 278 -12.02 27.22 -15.70
CA ALA A 278 -13.00 27.50 -16.74
C ALA A 278 -12.44 27.16 -18.12
N ALA A 279 -11.18 27.52 -18.41
CA ALA A 279 -10.52 27.15 -19.66
C ALA A 279 -10.30 25.64 -19.80
N PHE A 280 -9.94 24.96 -18.70
CA PHE A 280 -9.75 23.50 -18.67
C PHE A 280 -11.04 22.76 -19.03
N TYR A 281 -12.18 23.11 -18.40
CA TYR A 281 -13.48 22.47 -18.69
C TYR A 281 -14.17 22.99 -19.96
N ALA A 282 -13.83 24.18 -20.44
CA ALA A 282 -14.32 24.71 -21.72
C ALA A 282 -13.71 24.03 -22.95
N LYS A 283 -12.96 22.93 -22.77
CA LYS A 283 -12.26 22.19 -23.84
C LYS A 283 -11.30 23.06 -24.66
N ARG A 284 -10.76 24.14 -24.08
CA ARG A 284 -9.74 24.96 -24.74
C ARG A 284 -8.35 24.29 -24.73
N PHE A 285 -8.17 23.31 -23.83
CA PHE A 285 -7.02 22.40 -23.75
C PHE A 285 -7.49 20.92 -23.66
N PRO A 286 -8.16 20.38 -24.70
CA PRO A 286 -8.69 19.00 -24.65
C PRO A 286 -7.57 17.97 -24.45
N ASP A 287 -6.41 18.30 -24.99
CA ASP A 287 -5.14 17.61 -24.92
C ASP A 287 -4.65 17.39 -23.47
N SER A 288 -4.59 18.43 -22.62
CA SER A 288 -4.07 18.29 -21.24
C SER A 288 -4.90 17.33 -20.38
N ARG A 289 -6.21 17.21 -20.67
CA ARG A 289 -7.06 16.23 -20.02
C ARG A 289 -6.67 14.79 -20.37
N VAL A 290 -6.31 14.51 -21.63
CA VAL A 290 -5.94 13.15 -22.07
C VAL A 290 -4.71 12.66 -21.32
N LEU A 291 -3.67 13.49 -21.22
CA LEU A 291 -2.45 13.12 -20.50
C LEU A 291 -2.75 12.91 -19.00
N MET A 292 -3.51 13.82 -18.39
CA MET A 292 -3.91 13.73 -16.99
C MET A 292 -4.66 12.42 -16.70
N GLU A 293 -5.66 12.08 -17.51
CA GLU A 293 -6.44 10.84 -17.37
C GLU A 293 -5.57 9.58 -17.61
N SER A 294 -4.63 9.65 -18.57
CA SER A 294 -3.69 8.56 -18.87
C SER A 294 -2.77 8.28 -17.69
N VAL A 295 -2.17 9.33 -17.10
CA VAL A 295 -1.32 9.23 -15.92
C VAL A 295 -2.12 8.74 -14.71
N THR A 296 -3.33 9.25 -14.53
CA THR A 296 -4.22 8.86 -13.43
C THR A 296 -4.58 7.37 -13.53
N GLN A 297 -5.05 6.90 -14.69
CA GLN A 297 -5.39 5.50 -14.88
C GLN A 297 -4.16 4.59 -14.76
N TRP A 298 -3.03 4.95 -15.37
CA TRP A 298 -1.80 4.17 -15.31
C TRP A 298 -1.35 3.98 -13.86
N THR A 299 -1.48 5.04 -13.05
CA THR A 299 -1.15 5.03 -11.62
C THR A 299 -2.19 4.22 -10.84
N ALA A 300 -3.48 4.37 -11.12
CA ALA A 300 -4.57 3.68 -10.41
C ALA A 300 -4.41 2.16 -10.48
N ARG A 301 -4.19 1.60 -11.68
CA ARG A 301 -3.96 0.15 -11.90
C ARG A 301 -2.79 -0.39 -11.08
N ARG A 302 -1.79 0.45 -10.79
CA ARG A 302 -0.57 0.09 -10.05
C ARG A 302 -0.64 0.40 -8.56
N THR A 303 -1.62 1.17 -8.09
CA THR A 303 -1.67 1.68 -6.70
C THR A 303 -2.96 1.37 -5.94
N TYR A 304 -4.01 0.84 -6.57
CA TYR A 304 -5.27 0.56 -5.84
C TYR A 304 -5.14 -0.45 -4.69
N HIS A 305 -4.07 -1.24 -4.65
CA HIS A 305 -3.73 -2.08 -3.49
C HIS A 305 -3.52 -1.26 -2.20
N GLN A 306 -3.17 0.03 -2.30
CA GLN A 306 -3.08 0.94 -1.15
C GLN A 306 -4.45 1.20 -0.54
N MET A 307 -5.50 1.31 -1.37
CA MET A 307 -6.88 1.39 -0.91
C MET A 307 -7.28 0.09 -0.18
N LEU A 308 -6.92 -1.06 -0.74
CA LEU A 308 -7.17 -2.36 -0.12
C LEU A 308 -6.44 -2.52 1.22
N ASP A 309 -5.23 -1.99 1.31
CA ASP A 309 -4.46 -1.93 2.56
C ASP A 309 -5.17 -1.05 3.60
N ALA A 310 -5.63 0.15 3.22
CA ALA A 310 -6.36 1.04 4.12
C ALA A 310 -7.72 0.50 4.58
N LEU A 311 -8.41 -0.27 3.73
CA LEU A 311 -9.67 -0.92 4.08
C LEU A 311 -9.51 -2.04 5.12
N GLY A 312 -8.33 -2.67 5.19
CA GLY A 312 -8.07 -3.74 6.15
C GLY A 312 -6.88 -4.64 5.87
N GLY A 313 -5.90 -4.22 5.07
CA GLY A 313 -4.74 -5.03 4.71
C GLY A 313 -5.04 -6.09 3.65
N TYR A 314 -6.07 -5.88 2.82
CA TYR A 314 -6.46 -6.83 1.78
C TYR A 314 -5.45 -6.82 0.63
N ARG A 315 -5.23 -8.00 0.01
CA ARG A 315 -4.38 -8.12 -1.17
C ARG A 315 -5.18 -7.90 -2.45
N ALA A 316 -4.56 -7.22 -3.39
CA ALA A 316 -5.01 -7.22 -4.77
C ALA A 316 -4.79 -8.61 -5.39
N GLN A 317 -5.82 -9.21 -5.97
CA GLN A 317 -5.82 -10.56 -6.53
C GLN A 317 -5.76 -10.56 -8.06
N ALA A 318 -6.23 -9.49 -8.69
CA ALA A 318 -6.28 -9.31 -10.14
C ALA A 318 -5.40 -8.16 -10.64
N GLN A 319 -4.48 -7.60 -9.83
CA GLN A 319 -3.73 -6.39 -10.19
C GLN A 319 -2.97 -6.50 -11.50
N GLN A 320 -2.22 -7.59 -11.69
CA GLN A 320 -1.45 -7.81 -12.92
C GLN A 320 -2.37 -7.92 -14.14
N GLU A 321 -3.53 -8.53 -13.95
CA GLU A 321 -4.53 -8.67 -14.98
C GLU A 321 -5.21 -7.33 -15.31
N ILE A 322 -5.50 -6.50 -14.30
CA ILE A 322 -6.06 -5.16 -14.46
C ILE A 322 -5.05 -4.23 -15.17
N ILE A 323 -3.76 -4.33 -14.84
CA ILE A 323 -2.69 -3.61 -15.56
C ILE A 323 -2.76 -3.94 -17.06
N GLN A 324 -2.85 -5.22 -17.41
CA GLN A 324 -2.82 -5.69 -18.80
C GLN A 324 -4.13 -5.46 -19.58
N ARG A 325 -5.27 -5.73 -18.95
CA ARG A 325 -6.57 -5.83 -19.64
C ARG A 325 -7.73 -5.10 -18.97
N GLY A 326 -7.46 -4.14 -18.07
CA GLY A 326 -8.49 -3.22 -17.57
C GLY A 326 -9.19 -2.46 -18.71
N TYR A 327 -10.47 -2.16 -18.53
CA TYR A 327 -11.37 -1.73 -19.60
C TYR A 327 -11.14 -0.28 -20.06
N ALA A 328 -11.24 0.69 -19.15
CA ALA A 328 -11.12 2.11 -19.45
C ALA A 328 -9.69 2.50 -19.78
N TYR A 329 -9.51 3.38 -20.77
CA TYR A 329 -8.21 3.92 -21.19
C TYR A 329 -7.16 2.86 -21.54
N LYS A 330 -7.60 1.65 -21.94
CA LYS A 330 -6.71 0.50 -22.24
C LYS A 330 -5.57 0.87 -23.20
N HIS A 331 -5.88 1.53 -24.30
CA HIS A 331 -4.87 1.94 -25.28
C HIS A 331 -3.92 2.99 -24.72
N TRP A 332 -4.43 3.94 -23.93
CA TRP A 332 -3.64 5.05 -23.40
C TRP A 332 -2.62 4.56 -22.37
N VAL A 333 -3.04 3.67 -21.47
CA VAL A 333 -2.16 3.03 -20.49
C VAL A 333 -1.07 2.22 -21.20
N ARG A 334 -1.43 1.43 -22.21
CA ARG A 334 -0.47 0.64 -23.00
C ARG A 334 0.55 1.53 -23.71
N ASN A 335 0.10 2.64 -24.29
CA ASN A 335 0.97 3.55 -25.02
C ASN A 335 1.91 4.32 -24.07
N LEU A 336 1.44 4.66 -22.86
CA LEU A 336 2.28 5.21 -21.80
C LEU A 336 3.31 4.19 -21.29
N ASP A 337 2.93 2.92 -21.11
CA ASP A 337 3.88 1.84 -20.78
C ASP A 337 4.99 1.72 -21.84
N ALA A 338 4.63 1.73 -23.12
CA ALA A 338 5.59 1.65 -24.22
C ALA A 338 6.53 2.86 -24.31
N LEU A 339 6.07 4.04 -23.90
CA LEU A 339 6.89 5.26 -23.84
C LEU A 339 7.93 5.17 -22.70
N ILE A 340 7.50 4.74 -21.51
CA ILE A 340 8.35 4.56 -20.32
C ILE A 340 9.44 3.51 -20.61
N GLU A 341 9.06 2.37 -21.19
CA GLU A 341 9.97 1.28 -21.52
C GLU A 341 11.09 1.73 -22.47
N ARG A 342 10.75 2.43 -23.57
CA ARG A 342 11.74 2.93 -24.54
C ARG A 342 12.63 4.05 -23.99
N ALA A 343 12.07 4.89 -23.13
CA ALA A 343 12.86 5.87 -22.40
C ALA A 343 13.86 5.20 -21.44
N GLY A 344 13.65 3.93 -21.09
CA GLY A 344 14.48 3.20 -20.12
C GLY A 344 14.20 3.63 -18.69
N ILE A 345 13.00 4.14 -18.43
CA ILE A 345 12.59 4.61 -17.11
C ILE A 345 12.08 3.41 -16.31
N ASP A 346 12.60 3.21 -15.10
CA ASP A 346 12.09 2.22 -14.16
C ASP A 346 10.61 2.52 -13.80
N PRO A 347 9.67 1.57 -13.99
CA PRO A 347 8.25 1.79 -13.73
C PRO A 347 7.93 2.21 -12.29
N ASP A 348 8.67 1.71 -11.29
CA ASP A 348 8.46 2.10 -9.90
C ASP A 348 8.88 3.54 -9.63
N THR A 349 9.94 3.99 -10.29
CA THR A 349 10.39 5.38 -10.28
C THR A 349 9.40 6.29 -11.00
N PHE A 350 8.91 5.90 -12.18
CA PHE A 350 7.87 6.64 -12.89
C PHE A 350 6.60 6.78 -12.03
N ARG A 351 6.16 5.69 -11.40
CA ARG A 351 4.99 5.70 -10.49
C ARG A 351 5.16 6.70 -9.34
N ARG A 352 6.34 6.76 -8.71
CA ARG A 352 6.61 7.74 -7.65
C ARG A 352 6.51 9.17 -8.19
N VAL A 353 7.11 9.45 -9.35
CA VAL A 353 7.01 10.77 -9.98
C VAL A 353 5.55 11.11 -10.32
N CYS A 354 4.76 10.18 -10.86
CA CYS A 354 3.33 10.42 -11.14
C CYS A 354 2.55 10.81 -9.89
N MET A 355 2.75 10.10 -8.77
CA MET A 355 2.09 10.42 -7.50
C MET A 355 2.45 11.83 -7.04
N GLU A 356 3.74 12.19 -7.06
CA GLU A 356 4.17 13.52 -6.64
C GLU A 356 3.67 14.62 -7.58
N VAL A 357 3.67 14.39 -8.90
CA VAL A 357 3.12 15.34 -9.88
C VAL A 357 1.63 15.55 -9.63
N MET A 358 0.87 14.48 -9.42
CA MET A 358 -0.55 14.59 -9.11
C MET A 358 -0.79 15.43 -7.86
N GLU A 359 -0.06 15.18 -6.78
CA GLU A 359 -0.24 15.86 -5.49
C GLU A 359 0.15 17.35 -5.49
N SER A 360 1.07 17.77 -6.38
CA SER A 360 1.72 19.08 -6.24
C SER A 360 1.70 19.97 -7.48
N VAL A 361 1.23 19.48 -8.62
CA VAL A 361 1.28 20.21 -9.89
C VAL A 361 -0.13 20.38 -10.47
N PRO A 362 -0.47 21.56 -11.03
CA PRO A 362 -1.71 21.74 -11.79
C PRO A 362 -1.81 20.79 -12.99
N ARG A 363 -3.02 20.31 -13.31
CA ARG A 363 -3.27 19.29 -14.34
C ARG A 363 -2.76 19.65 -15.74
N ASP A 364 -2.69 20.93 -16.05
CA ASP A 364 -2.22 21.48 -17.31
C ASP A 364 -0.69 21.49 -17.46
N GLU A 365 0.05 21.29 -16.37
CA GLU A 365 1.51 21.30 -16.32
C GLU A 365 2.14 19.90 -16.21
N TYR A 366 1.32 18.83 -16.21
CA TYR A 366 1.80 17.44 -16.00
C TYR A 366 2.92 17.04 -16.96
N ALA A 367 2.83 17.38 -18.25
CA ALA A 367 3.83 17.01 -19.23
C ALA A 367 5.22 17.55 -18.87
N GLN A 368 5.28 18.85 -18.54
CA GLN A 368 6.51 19.53 -18.16
C GLN A 368 7.06 18.94 -16.85
N ALA A 369 6.22 18.85 -15.82
CA ALA A 369 6.64 18.39 -14.50
C ALA A 369 7.09 16.92 -14.47
N LEU A 370 6.49 16.05 -15.28
CA LEU A 370 6.94 14.66 -15.41
C LEU A 370 8.38 14.61 -15.94
N VAL A 371 8.67 15.35 -17.02
CA VAL A 371 10.00 15.36 -17.64
C VAL A 371 11.04 15.92 -16.66
N ASP A 372 10.76 17.08 -16.07
CA ASP A 372 11.71 17.78 -15.20
C ASP A 372 12.08 16.92 -13.98
N ARG A 373 11.09 16.32 -13.31
CA ARG A 373 11.33 15.45 -12.15
C ARG A 373 12.05 14.15 -12.50
N LEU A 374 11.83 13.61 -13.70
CA LEU A 374 12.56 12.43 -14.15
C LEU A 374 14.03 12.75 -14.45
N LEU A 375 14.31 13.92 -15.04
CA LEU A 375 15.68 14.40 -15.27
C LEU A 375 16.40 14.70 -13.96
N GLU A 376 15.77 15.43 -13.03
CA GLU A 376 16.31 15.76 -11.71
C GLU A 376 16.72 14.52 -10.91
N ARG A 377 15.99 13.41 -11.09
CA ARG A 377 16.25 12.13 -10.43
C ARG A 377 17.24 11.24 -11.17
N GLY A 378 17.72 11.67 -12.35
CA GLY A 378 18.54 10.84 -13.24
C GLY A 378 17.81 9.60 -13.76
N ALA A 379 16.47 9.60 -13.74
CA ALA A 379 15.63 8.50 -14.20
C ALA A 379 15.35 8.57 -15.70
N LEU A 380 15.38 9.77 -16.28
CA LEU A 380 15.37 10.02 -17.72
C LEU A 380 16.76 10.53 -18.13
N ALA A 381 17.34 9.92 -19.16
CA ALA A 381 18.62 10.35 -19.70
C ALA A 381 18.45 11.67 -20.49
N PRO A 382 19.35 12.67 -20.36
CA PRO A 382 19.20 13.96 -21.02
C PRO A 382 19.08 13.88 -22.55
N ASP A 383 19.77 12.93 -23.19
CA ASP A 383 19.70 12.65 -24.62
C ASP A 383 18.30 12.16 -25.06
N LYS A 384 17.52 11.59 -24.14
CA LYS A 384 16.16 11.11 -24.39
C LYS A 384 15.07 12.13 -24.05
N GLU A 385 15.43 13.30 -23.52
CA GLU A 385 14.47 14.32 -23.08
C GLU A 385 13.50 14.71 -24.21
N LEU A 386 14.05 15.07 -25.37
CA LEU A 386 13.25 15.57 -26.50
C LEU A 386 12.28 14.48 -27.00
N ALA A 387 12.75 13.25 -27.13
CA ALA A 387 11.94 12.12 -27.56
C ALA A 387 10.82 11.80 -26.54
N PHE A 388 11.13 11.90 -25.24
CA PHE A 388 10.14 11.68 -24.19
C PHE A 388 9.08 12.79 -24.16
N ARG A 389 9.47 14.07 -24.26
CA ARG A 389 8.55 15.20 -24.39
C ARG A 389 7.62 15.03 -25.60
N TYR A 390 8.19 14.71 -26.75
CA TYR A 390 7.43 14.46 -27.97
C TYR A 390 6.45 13.29 -27.81
N GLY A 391 6.89 12.20 -27.17
CA GLY A 391 6.02 11.07 -26.83
C GLY A 391 4.84 11.46 -25.94
N LEU A 392 5.06 12.28 -24.91
CA LEU A 392 3.98 12.81 -24.08
C LEU A 392 3.01 13.69 -24.89
N ASP A 393 3.50 14.52 -25.80
CA ASP A 393 2.67 15.33 -26.69
C ASP A 393 1.85 14.48 -27.68
N CYS A 394 2.40 13.37 -28.16
CA CYS A 394 1.68 12.42 -29.00
C CYS A 394 0.59 11.67 -28.21
N LEU A 395 0.88 11.23 -26.98
CA LEU A 395 -0.15 10.69 -26.08
C LEU A 395 -1.26 11.72 -25.85
N ARG A 396 -0.89 13.00 -25.71
CA ARG A 396 -1.81 14.10 -25.45
C ARG A 396 -2.77 14.37 -26.62
N SER A 397 -2.25 14.37 -27.84
CA SER A 397 -2.99 14.79 -29.05
C SER A 397 -3.61 13.62 -29.83
N ARG A 398 -3.04 12.42 -29.74
CA ARG A 398 -3.41 11.24 -30.52
C ARG A 398 -3.30 9.95 -29.68
N PRO A 399 -4.01 9.85 -28.55
CA PRO A 399 -3.81 8.75 -27.60
C PRO A 399 -4.19 7.37 -28.16
N ASP A 400 -5.14 7.31 -29.10
CA ASP A 400 -5.61 6.05 -29.71
C ASP A 400 -4.79 5.64 -30.95
N THR A 401 -4.04 6.58 -31.54
CA THR A 401 -3.23 6.37 -32.76
C THR A 401 -1.75 6.68 -32.52
N PHE A 402 -1.28 6.46 -31.29
CA PHE A 402 0.13 6.53 -30.93
C PHE A 402 0.94 5.58 -31.83
N ASP A 403 1.60 6.16 -32.82
CA ASP A 403 2.25 5.44 -33.91
C ASP A 403 3.61 4.89 -33.46
N GLU A 404 3.98 3.70 -33.94
CA GLU A 404 5.34 3.18 -33.75
C GLU A 404 6.39 4.08 -34.41
N SER A 405 6.04 4.89 -35.42
CA SER A 405 6.95 5.85 -36.06
C SER A 405 7.40 7.00 -35.13
N VAL A 406 6.52 7.47 -34.23
CA VAL A 406 6.84 8.42 -33.14
C VAL A 406 7.87 7.80 -32.18
N LEU A 407 7.84 6.47 -32.06
CA LEU A 407 8.66 5.68 -31.17
C LEU A 407 10.01 5.27 -31.79
N VAL A 408 10.17 5.36 -33.11
CA VAL A 408 11.46 5.22 -33.82
C VAL A 408 12.40 6.39 -33.52
N PHE A 409 11.87 7.55 -33.10
CA PHE A 409 12.67 8.72 -32.71
C PHE A 409 13.63 8.45 -31.53
N PHE A 410 13.33 7.45 -30.69
CA PHE A 410 14.23 6.98 -29.62
C PHE A 410 15.46 6.22 -30.13
N ALA A 411 15.49 5.80 -31.40
CA ALA A 411 16.56 5.04 -32.02
C ALA A 411 17.43 5.86 -32.99
N GLY A 412 17.20 7.19 -33.10
CA GLY A 412 17.78 8.01 -34.17
C GLY A 412 18.02 9.48 -33.85
N VAL A 413 18.54 9.79 -32.66
CA VAL A 413 19.22 11.09 -32.36
C VAL A 413 20.58 10.80 -31.76
#